data_AF-A8TJ57-F1
#
_entry.id   AF-A8TJ57-F1
#
_cell.length_a   1.000
_cell.length_b   1.000
_cell.length_c   1.000
_cell.angle_alpha   90.00
_cell.angle_beta   90.00
_cell.angle_gamma   90.00
#
_symmetry.space_group_name_H-M   'P 1'
#
loop_
_entity.id
_entity.type
_entity.pdbx_description
1 polymer ?
#
loop_
_entity_poly.entity_id
_entity_poly.type
_entity_poly.pdbx_seq_one_letter_code
_entity_poly.pdbx_strand_id
1 'polypeptide(L)'
;MSVRRIAIVIGVWCLLLAAAPARAQDAAPAVPDRLPVWERTLYKTLTYQAAANLSDLVLYDLLLGGTVAAGGGFFAINAASAAALYYTFEYTWQSLGPAPEDKTHQTVAAKTVLYRMFNSSRNFALGYAFGGSVAAATGFVAANFLTDTAIFVTNEYAWDVFRPASAPAP
;
A
#
# COMPACT_ATOMS: atom_id res chain seq x y z
N MET A 1 -2.43 -17.58 -19.39
CA MET A 1 -1.54 -17.65 -18.21
C MET A 1 -1.88 -18.92 -17.44
N SER A 2 -0.94 -19.84 -17.17
CA SER A 2 -1.30 -21.09 -16.48
C SER A 2 -1.49 -20.83 -14.98
N VAL A 3 -2.52 -21.44 -14.39
CA VAL A 3 -2.88 -21.37 -12.95
C VAL A 3 -1.67 -21.59 -12.04
N ARG A 4 -0.70 -22.37 -12.52
CA ARG A 4 0.55 -22.70 -11.82
C ARG A 4 1.44 -21.50 -11.52
N ARG A 5 1.52 -20.49 -12.41
CA ARG A 5 2.35 -19.29 -12.19
C ARG A 5 1.75 -18.33 -11.17
N ILE A 6 0.42 -18.20 -11.17
CA ILE A 6 -0.32 -17.39 -10.18
C ILE A 6 -0.14 -17.99 -8.78
N ALA A 7 -0.25 -19.31 -8.65
CA ALA A 7 -0.07 -20.01 -7.38
C ALA A 7 1.34 -19.86 -6.79
N ILE A 8 2.38 -19.84 -7.63
CA ILE A 8 3.78 -19.66 -7.18
C ILE A 8 3.99 -18.24 -6.65
N VAL A 9 3.48 -17.22 -7.34
CA VAL A 9 3.61 -15.82 -6.89
C VAL A 9 2.87 -15.61 -5.57
N ILE A 10 1.63 -16.10 -5.45
CA ILE A 10 0.88 -16.06 -4.19
C ILE A 10 1.64 -16.83 -3.08
N GLY A 11 2.22 -17.98 -3.39
CA GLY A 11 2.99 -18.80 -2.44
C GLY A 11 4.24 -18.09 -1.91
N VAL A 12 5.02 -17.44 -2.78
CA VAL A 12 6.23 -16.69 -2.39
C VAL A 12 5.87 -15.50 -1.50
N TRP A 13 4.80 -14.78 -1.82
CA TRP A 13 4.34 -13.65 -1.00
C TRP A 13 3.74 -14.08 0.34
N CYS A 14 3.00 -15.19 0.41
CA CYS A 14 2.53 -15.77 1.67
C CYS A 14 3.71 -16.19 2.57
N LEU A 15 4.79 -16.72 2.00
CA LEU A 15 6.00 -17.09 2.74
C LEU A 15 6.76 -15.86 3.27
N LEU A 16 6.84 -14.78 2.50
CA LEU A 16 7.45 -13.52 2.94
C LEU A 16 6.60 -12.79 4.00
N LEU A 17 5.28 -12.89 3.91
CA LEU A 17 4.33 -12.36 4.90
C LEU A 17 4.33 -13.14 6.22
N ALA A 18 4.49 -14.46 6.16
CA ALA A 18 4.56 -15.31 7.35
C ALA A 18 5.85 -15.08 8.19
N ALA A 19 6.85 -14.41 7.62
CA ALA A 19 8.10 -14.07 8.29
C ALA A 19 8.04 -12.73 9.07
N ALA A 20 6.93 -11.99 9.00
CA ALA A 20 6.75 -10.82 9.88
C ALA A 20 6.58 -11.33 11.32
N PRO A 21 7.52 -11.01 12.25
CA PRO A 21 7.39 -11.49 13.61
C PRO A 21 6.13 -10.88 14.22
N ALA A 22 5.21 -11.74 14.65
CA ALA A 22 4.14 -11.40 15.57
C ALA A 22 4.75 -11.05 16.93
N ARG A 23 5.51 -9.95 16.98
CA ARG A 23 5.93 -9.36 18.24
C ARG A 23 4.73 -8.57 18.72
N ALA A 24 4.05 -9.10 19.73
CA ALA A 24 3.10 -8.33 20.51
C ALA A 24 3.80 -7.02 20.88
N GLN A 25 3.34 -5.90 20.31
CA GLN A 25 3.80 -4.58 20.68
C GLN A 25 3.16 -4.29 22.04
N ASP A 26 3.83 -4.72 23.10
CA ASP A 26 3.71 -4.00 24.37
C ASP A 26 3.98 -2.52 24.03
N ALA A 27 3.04 -1.66 24.41
CA ALA A 27 2.97 -0.26 24.01
C ALA A 27 4.33 0.44 24.24
N ALA A 28 5.15 0.53 23.19
CA ALA A 28 6.30 1.40 23.20
C ALA A 28 5.80 2.82 23.49
N PRO A 29 6.47 3.59 24.36
CA PRO A 29 6.02 4.93 24.71
C PRO A 29 5.82 5.75 23.44
N ALA A 30 4.62 6.29 23.26
CA ALA A 30 4.25 7.05 22.09
C ALA A 30 5.17 8.26 21.96
N VAL A 31 6.05 8.25 20.95
CA VAL A 31 6.79 9.46 20.57
C VAL A 31 5.76 10.46 20.06
N PRO A 32 5.66 11.68 20.65
CA PRO A 32 4.72 12.69 20.19
C PRO A 32 4.98 12.98 18.72
N ASP A 33 3.97 12.78 17.88
CA ASP A 33 4.02 13.14 16.48
C ASP A 33 3.90 14.65 16.37
N ARG A 34 4.99 15.32 15.97
CA ARG A 34 5.06 16.79 15.92
C ARG A 34 5.02 17.35 14.50
N LEU A 35 4.83 16.50 13.48
CA LEU A 35 4.69 16.96 12.11
C LEU A 35 3.26 17.46 11.84
N PRO A 36 3.08 18.51 11.03
CA PRO A 36 1.77 18.85 10.49
C PRO A 36 1.16 17.66 9.73
N VAL A 37 -0.17 17.50 9.81
CA VAL A 37 -0.91 16.39 9.18
C VAL A 37 -0.58 16.23 7.69
N TRP A 38 -0.46 17.34 6.94
CA TRP A 38 -0.16 17.30 5.51
C TRP A 38 1.24 16.74 5.22
N GLU A 39 2.21 17.05 6.08
CA GLU A 39 3.62 16.67 5.93
C GLU A 39 3.81 15.20 6.28
N ARG A 40 3.22 14.77 7.42
CA ARG A 40 3.18 13.35 7.77
C ARG A 40 2.52 12.52 6.67
N THR A 41 1.38 12.98 6.17
CA THR A 41 0.66 12.30 5.08
C THR A 41 1.53 12.20 3.82
N LEU A 42 2.26 13.27 3.48
CA LEU A 42 3.17 13.26 2.33
C LEU A 42 4.26 12.19 2.49
N TYR A 43 4.95 12.16 3.63
CA TYR A 43 6.00 11.17 3.86
C TYR A 43 5.46 9.73 3.90
N LYS A 44 4.31 9.51 4.55
CA LYS A 44 3.63 8.19 4.54
C LYS A 44 3.27 7.75 3.13
N THR A 45 2.84 8.69 2.29
CA THR A 45 2.52 8.43 0.89
C THR A 45 3.78 8.03 0.13
N LEU A 46 4.88 8.77 0.30
CA LEU A 46 6.14 8.48 -0.37
C LEU A 46 6.69 7.10 0.00
N THR A 47 6.67 6.74 1.29
CA THR A 47 7.15 5.41 1.74
C THR A 47 6.26 4.28 1.23
N TYR A 48 4.94 4.44 1.30
CA TYR A 48 4.00 3.46 0.75
C TYR A 48 4.18 3.30 -0.76
N GLN A 49 4.22 4.40 -1.50
CA GLN A 49 4.31 4.38 -2.96
C GLN A 49 5.65 3.88 -3.46
N ALA A 50 6.75 4.16 -2.76
CA ALA A 50 8.05 3.58 -3.11
C ALA A 50 8.00 2.04 -3.04
N ALA A 51 7.45 1.50 -1.94
CA ALA A 51 7.32 0.05 -1.76
C ALA A 51 6.32 -0.58 -2.74
N ALA A 52 5.14 0.04 -2.90
CA ALA A 52 4.09 -0.46 -3.78
C ALA A 52 4.51 -0.46 -5.25
N ASN A 53 5.11 0.64 -5.75
CA ASN A 53 5.56 0.69 -7.14
C ASN A 53 6.73 -0.27 -7.41
N LEU A 54 7.64 -0.48 -6.45
CA LEU A 54 8.69 -1.48 -6.58
C LEU A 54 8.10 -2.90 -6.68
N SER A 55 7.10 -3.21 -5.86
CA SER A 55 6.35 -4.46 -5.93
C SER A 55 5.65 -4.62 -7.27
N ASP A 56 4.94 -3.59 -7.75
CA ASP A 56 4.26 -3.60 -9.04
C ASP A 56 5.23 -3.88 -10.19
N LEU A 57 6.43 -3.31 -10.18
CA LEU A 57 7.46 -3.58 -11.18
C LEU A 57 7.89 -5.05 -11.19
N VAL A 58 8.14 -5.62 -10.01
CA VAL A 58 8.52 -7.04 -9.87
C VAL A 58 7.38 -7.95 -10.31
N LEU A 59 6.14 -7.67 -9.91
CA LEU A 59 4.96 -8.43 -10.32
C LEU A 59 4.75 -8.34 -11.83
N TYR A 60 4.86 -7.14 -12.41
CA TYR A 60 4.70 -6.92 -13.83
C TYR A 60 5.74 -7.69 -14.65
N ASP A 61 7.00 -7.64 -14.26
CA ASP A 61 8.09 -8.37 -14.91
C ASP A 61 7.88 -9.89 -14.85
N LEU A 62 7.62 -10.42 -13.65
CA LEU A 62 7.40 -11.86 -13.42
C LEU A 62 6.14 -12.40 -14.14
N LEU A 63 5.07 -11.60 -14.23
CA LEU A 63 3.79 -12.05 -14.78
C LEU A 63 3.68 -11.86 -16.30
N LEU A 64 4.24 -10.78 -16.84
CA LEU A 64 3.99 -10.35 -18.22
C LEU A 64 5.21 -10.39 -19.13
N GLY A 65 6.38 -10.78 -18.62
CA GLY A 65 7.58 -11.01 -19.45
C GLY A 65 8.19 -9.74 -20.04
N GLY A 66 7.95 -8.59 -19.39
CA GLY A 66 8.72 -7.36 -19.53
C GLY A 66 8.96 -6.83 -20.95
N THR A 67 8.06 -6.00 -21.47
CA THR A 67 8.49 -4.92 -22.38
C THR A 67 8.07 -3.56 -21.83
N VAL A 68 9.06 -2.81 -21.34
CA VAL A 68 8.92 -1.48 -20.73
C VAL A 68 8.21 -0.49 -21.68
N ALA A 69 8.30 -0.72 -22.99
CA ALA A 69 7.80 0.16 -24.03
C ALA A 69 6.27 0.21 -24.16
N ALA A 70 5.53 -0.83 -23.75
CA ALA A 70 4.06 -0.86 -23.84
C ALA A 70 3.35 -0.21 -22.62
N GLY A 71 4.07 0.03 -21.52
CA GLY A 71 3.47 0.34 -20.21
C GLY A 71 3.67 1.76 -19.69
N GLY A 72 4.46 2.62 -20.35
CA GLY A 72 4.87 3.92 -19.77
C GLY A 72 3.70 4.82 -19.33
N GLY A 73 2.68 4.95 -20.18
CA GLY A 73 1.47 5.72 -19.85
C GLY A 73 0.65 5.10 -18.71
N PHE A 74 0.50 3.77 -18.72
CA PHE A 74 -0.14 3.04 -17.63
C PHE A 74 0.61 3.24 -16.31
N PHE A 75 1.93 3.07 -16.28
CA PHE A 75 2.73 3.23 -15.07
C PHE A 75 2.67 4.65 -14.51
N ALA A 76 2.77 5.67 -15.36
CA ALA A 76 2.67 7.06 -14.91
C ALA A 76 1.29 7.37 -14.31
N ILE A 77 0.22 6.98 -15.00
CA ILE A 77 -1.15 7.18 -14.52
C ILE A 77 -1.41 6.34 -13.27
N ASN A 78 -0.90 5.10 -13.21
CA ASN A 78 -1.00 4.22 -12.05
C ASN A 78 -0.30 4.87 -10.85
N ALA A 79 0.98 5.19 -10.95
CA ALA A 79 1.74 5.78 -9.85
C ALA A 79 1.11 7.10 -9.34
N ALA A 80 0.73 7.99 -10.25
CA ALA A 80 0.13 9.28 -9.90
C ALA A 80 -1.23 9.12 -9.20
N SER A 81 -2.13 8.31 -9.78
CA SER A 81 -3.46 8.10 -9.19
C SER A 81 -3.39 7.29 -7.88
N ALA A 82 -2.43 6.38 -7.73
CA ALA A 82 -2.21 5.64 -6.49
C ALA A 82 -1.70 6.58 -5.38
N ALA A 83 -0.78 7.48 -5.71
CA ALA A 83 -0.26 8.46 -4.77
C ALA A 83 -1.36 9.43 -4.33
N ALA A 84 -2.14 9.94 -5.29
CA ALA A 84 -3.27 10.83 -5.01
C ALA A 84 -4.32 10.13 -4.12
N LEU A 85 -4.66 8.86 -4.42
CA LEU A 85 -5.61 8.11 -3.62
C LEU A 85 -5.09 7.87 -2.20
N TYR A 86 -3.86 7.37 -2.05
CA TYR A 86 -3.27 7.12 -0.74
C TYR A 86 -3.18 8.41 0.07
N TYR A 87 -2.65 9.49 -0.49
CA TYR A 87 -2.53 10.77 0.18
C TYR A 87 -3.89 11.28 0.67
N THR A 88 -4.90 11.30 -0.22
CA THR A 88 -6.24 11.77 0.11
C THR A 88 -6.87 10.92 1.20
N PHE A 89 -6.76 9.59 1.07
CA PHE A 89 -7.28 8.66 2.06
C PHE A 89 -6.61 8.85 3.43
N GLU A 90 -5.28 8.91 3.45
CA GLU A 90 -4.49 9.04 4.67
C GLU A 90 -4.72 10.39 5.35
N TYR A 91 -4.78 11.48 4.58
CA TYR A 91 -5.11 12.81 5.09
C TYR A 91 -6.52 12.85 5.70
N THR A 92 -7.50 12.25 5.00
CA THR A 92 -8.87 12.16 5.48
C THR A 92 -8.96 11.32 6.76
N TRP A 93 -8.25 10.19 6.80
CA TRP A 93 -8.18 9.34 7.98
C TRP A 93 -7.55 10.05 9.17
N GLN A 94 -6.49 10.82 8.97
CA GLN A 94 -5.86 11.60 10.04
C GLN A 94 -6.73 12.76 10.52
N SER A 95 -7.59 13.29 9.64
CA SER A 95 -8.45 14.44 9.98
C SER A 95 -9.76 14.03 10.64
N LEU A 96 -10.33 12.87 10.27
CA LEU A 96 -11.67 12.43 10.69
C LEU A 96 -11.67 11.11 11.48
N GLY A 97 -10.58 10.34 11.41
CA GLY A 97 -10.44 9.07 12.08
C GLY A 97 -9.96 9.19 13.53
N PRO A 98 -9.71 8.04 14.19
CA PRO A 98 -9.17 8.01 15.54
C PRO A 98 -7.81 8.72 15.63
N ALA A 99 -7.55 9.33 16.79
CA ALA A 99 -6.24 9.92 17.05
C ALA A 99 -5.14 8.84 17.00
N PRO A 100 -3.90 9.18 16.61
CA PRO A 100 -2.80 8.21 16.52
C PRO A 100 -2.54 7.44 17.82
N GLU A 101 -2.77 8.06 18.96
CA GLU A 101 -2.69 7.48 20.31
C GLU A 101 -3.76 6.42 20.58
N ASP A 102 -4.92 6.50 19.91
CA ASP A 102 -6.03 5.55 20.02
C ASP A 102 -5.92 4.39 19.02
N LYS A 103 -4.80 4.29 18.31
CA LYS A 103 -4.59 3.26 17.30
C LYS A 103 -4.55 1.87 17.94
N THR A 104 -5.51 1.04 17.56
CA THR A 104 -5.58 -0.39 17.89
C THR A 104 -5.45 -1.26 16.66
N HIS A 105 -5.23 -2.58 16.83
CA HIS A 105 -5.29 -3.53 15.72
C HIS A 105 -6.61 -3.49 14.96
N GLN A 106 -7.75 -3.27 15.65
CA GLN A 106 -9.05 -3.13 14.99
C GLN A 106 -9.10 -1.87 14.12
N THR A 107 -8.55 -0.74 14.58
CA THR A 107 -8.51 0.48 13.78
C THR A 107 -7.64 0.31 12.53
N VAL A 108 -6.49 -0.38 12.63
CA VAL A 108 -5.63 -0.71 11.48
C VAL A 108 -6.34 -1.63 10.51
N ALA A 109 -7.04 -2.65 11.00
CA ALA A 109 -7.82 -3.55 10.16
C ALA A 109 -8.94 -2.81 9.41
N ALA A 110 -9.71 -1.97 10.11
CA ALA A 110 -10.77 -1.16 9.50
C ALA A 110 -10.23 -0.21 8.44
N LYS A 111 -9.13 0.50 8.76
CA LYS A 111 -8.44 1.39 7.83
C LYS A 111 -7.93 0.65 6.59
N THR A 112 -7.34 -0.53 6.80
CA THR A 112 -6.86 -1.40 5.72
C THR A 112 -8.01 -1.79 4.80
N VAL A 113 -9.11 -2.33 5.35
CA VAL A 113 -10.28 -2.74 4.55
C VAL A 113 -10.83 -1.58 3.73
N LEU A 114 -11.02 -0.41 4.34
CA LEU A 114 -11.52 0.78 3.65
C LEU A 114 -10.59 1.20 2.52
N TYR A 115 -9.29 1.29 2.79
CA TYR A 115 -8.32 1.66 1.76
C TYR A 115 -8.27 0.62 0.62
N ARG A 116 -8.41 -0.67 0.92
CA ARG A 116 -8.51 -1.73 -0.09
C ARG A 116 -9.74 -1.59 -0.96
N MET A 117 -10.89 -1.26 -0.41
CA MET A 117 -12.09 -1.02 -1.22
C MET A 117 -11.85 0.07 -2.28
N PHE A 118 -11.27 1.21 -1.87
CA PHE A 118 -10.96 2.30 -2.81
C PHE A 118 -9.85 1.93 -3.80
N ASN A 119 -8.74 1.34 -3.32
CA ASN A 119 -7.61 1.00 -4.19
C ASN A 119 -7.97 -0.13 -5.17
N SER A 120 -8.75 -1.13 -4.77
CA SER A 120 -9.25 -2.17 -5.66
C SER A 120 -10.18 -1.61 -6.73
N SER A 121 -11.05 -0.65 -6.38
CA SER A 121 -11.91 0.03 -7.36
C SER A 121 -11.09 0.81 -8.38
N ARG A 122 -10.06 1.53 -7.92
CA ARG A 122 -9.10 2.24 -8.77
C ARG A 122 -8.33 1.26 -9.68
N ASN A 123 -7.78 0.20 -9.13
CA ASN A 123 -7.05 -0.83 -9.89
C ASN A 123 -7.96 -1.49 -10.93
N PHE A 124 -9.21 -1.77 -10.59
CA PHE A 124 -10.19 -2.29 -11.54
C PHE A 124 -10.43 -1.31 -12.69
N ALA A 125 -10.66 -0.03 -12.39
CA ALA A 125 -10.88 0.99 -13.40
C ALA A 125 -9.70 1.13 -14.36
N LEU A 126 -8.46 1.16 -13.84
CA LEU A 126 -7.25 1.19 -14.67
C LEU A 126 -7.06 -0.09 -15.47
N GLY A 127 -7.20 -1.25 -14.83
CA GLY A 127 -7.09 -2.55 -15.49
C GLY A 127 -8.12 -2.72 -16.61
N TYR A 128 -9.33 -2.18 -16.43
CA TYR A 128 -10.36 -2.18 -17.47
C TYR A 128 -10.02 -1.19 -18.59
N ALA A 129 -9.64 0.05 -18.25
CA ALA A 129 -9.33 1.09 -19.22
C ALA A 129 -8.16 0.72 -20.15
N PHE A 130 -7.13 0.05 -19.61
CA PHE A 130 -5.95 -0.34 -20.38
C PHE A 130 -5.99 -1.79 -20.90
N GLY A 131 -6.66 -2.70 -20.20
CA GLY A 131 -6.77 -4.12 -20.58
C GLY A 131 -7.99 -4.46 -21.42
N GLY A 132 -8.96 -3.54 -21.55
CA GLY A 132 -10.14 -3.68 -22.42
C GLY A 132 -11.14 -4.77 -22.02
N SER A 133 -10.98 -5.41 -20.85
CA SER A 133 -11.86 -6.49 -20.41
C SER A 133 -11.99 -6.58 -18.90
N VAL A 134 -13.15 -7.05 -18.44
CA VAL A 134 -13.42 -7.32 -17.01
C VAL A 134 -12.46 -8.39 -16.47
N ALA A 135 -12.13 -9.41 -17.27
CA ALA A 135 -11.22 -10.46 -16.86
C ALA A 135 -9.81 -9.92 -16.57
N ALA A 136 -9.29 -9.03 -17.43
CA ALA A 136 -7.99 -8.38 -17.20
C ALA A 136 -8.02 -7.49 -15.95
N ALA A 137 -9.08 -6.69 -15.79
CA ALA A 137 -9.27 -5.82 -14.62
C ALA A 137 -9.29 -6.61 -13.29
N THR A 138 -10.09 -7.68 -13.23
CA THR A 138 -10.17 -8.56 -12.06
C THR A 138 -8.86 -9.27 -11.78
N GLY A 139 -8.15 -9.73 -12.82
CA GLY A 139 -6.83 -10.33 -12.68
C GLY A 139 -5.81 -9.37 -12.07
N PHE A 140 -5.80 -8.12 -12.52
CA PHE A 140 -4.92 -7.07 -11.99
C PHE A 140 -5.25 -6.77 -10.51
N VAL A 141 -6.53 -6.61 -10.17
CA VAL A 141 -6.95 -6.42 -8.77
C VAL A 141 -6.51 -7.59 -7.89
N ALA A 142 -6.75 -8.83 -8.33
CA ALA A 142 -6.42 -10.03 -7.56
C ALA A 142 -4.90 -10.17 -7.34
N ALA A 143 -4.09 -9.88 -8.36
CA ALA A 143 -2.64 -9.96 -8.27
C ALA A 143 -2.08 -8.95 -7.26
N ASN A 144 -2.57 -7.70 -7.27
CA ASN A 144 -2.07 -6.65 -6.40
C ASN A 144 -2.64 -6.70 -4.97
N PHE A 145 -3.82 -7.30 -4.77
CA PHE A 145 -4.52 -7.21 -3.49
C PHE A 145 -3.68 -7.66 -2.30
N LEU A 146 -3.04 -8.83 -2.39
CA LEU A 146 -2.28 -9.40 -1.28
C LEU A 146 -1.02 -8.58 -0.97
N THR A 147 -0.24 -8.28 -2.01
CA THR A 147 1.03 -7.58 -1.84
C THR A 147 0.83 -6.14 -1.39
N ASP A 148 -0.13 -5.43 -1.98
CA ASP A 148 -0.42 -4.07 -1.54
C ASP A 148 -0.96 -4.09 -0.09
N THR A 149 -1.72 -5.11 0.31
CA THR A 149 -2.25 -5.22 1.70
C THR A 149 -1.10 -5.39 2.68
N ALA A 150 -0.14 -6.27 2.36
CA ALA A 150 1.09 -6.43 3.12
C ALA A 150 1.81 -5.09 3.29
N ILE A 151 2.08 -4.43 2.17
CA ILE A 151 2.80 -3.15 2.15
C ILE A 151 2.05 -2.08 2.94
N PHE A 152 0.72 -2.01 2.81
CA PHE A 152 -0.09 -1.06 3.56
C PHE A 152 0.03 -1.27 5.07
N VAL A 153 -0.19 -2.50 5.54
CA VAL A 153 -0.13 -2.84 6.96
C VAL A 153 1.27 -2.63 7.51
N THR A 154 2.31 -3.04 6.78
CA THR A 154 3.71 -2.78 7.14
C THR A 154 3.99 -1.29 7.23
N ASN A 155 3.51 -0.47 6.28
CA ASN A 155 3.68 0.98 6.32
C ASN A 155 2.96 1.60 7.52
N GLU A 156 1.77 1.11 7.87
CA GLU A 156 1.06 1.58 9.07
C GLU A 156 1.87 1.32 10.34
N TYR A 157 2.43 0.13 10.53
CA TYR A 157 3.20 -0.19 11.73
C TYR A 157 4.61 0.41 11.72
N ALA A 158 5.27 0.51 10.56
CA ALA A 158 6.57 1.15 10.45
C ALA A 158 6.52 2.61 10.91
N TRP A 159 5.44 3.31 10.55
CA TRP A 159 5.21 4.69 10.99
C TRP A 159 4.88 4.83 12.48
N ASP A 160 4.52 3.75 13.18
CA ASP A 160 4.42 3.78 14.64
C ASP A 160 5.79 3.75 15.31
N VAL A 161 6.78 3.13 14.67
CA VAL A 161 8.13 2.92 15.20
C VAL A 161 9.08 4.06 14.81
N PHE A 162 9.03 4.49 13.55
CA PHE A 162 10.03 5.40 12.97
C PHE A 162 9.53 6.84 12.79
N ARG A 163 8.46 7.23 13.48
CA ARG A 163 7.91 8.59 13.37
C ARG A 163 8.98 9.63 13.72
N PRO A 164 9.23 10.64 12.86
CA PRO A 164 10.29 11.61 13.09
C PRO A 164 10.09 12.35 14.42
N ALA A 165 11.04 12.22 15.34
CA ALA A 165 11.19 13.18 16.43
C ALA A 165 11.85 14.43 15.85
N SER A 166 11.24 15.60 15.99
CA SER A 166 11.92 16.86 15.69
C SER A 166 13.17 16.97 16.57
N ALA A 167 14.27 17.47 16.01
CA ALA A 167 15.41 17.91 16.83
C ALA A 167 14.90 18.89 17.91
N PRO A 168 15.49 18.88 19.12
CA PRO A 168 15.15 19.88 20.14
C PRO A 168 15.23 21.27 19.52
N ALA A 169 14.22 22.11 19.80
CA ALA A 169 14.35 23.53 19.49
C ALA A 169 15.64 24.07 20.14
N PRO A 170 16.44 24.89 19.43
CA PRO A 170 17.67 25.45 19.97
C PRO A 170 17.42 26.28 21.24
#